data_AF-A0A6A6TJQ6-F1
#
_entry.id   AF-A0A6A6TJQ6-F1
#
_cell.length_a   1.000
_cell.length_b   1.000
_cell.length_c   1.000
_cell.angle_alpha   90.00
_cell.angle_beta   90.00
_cell.angle_gamma   90.00
#
_symmetry.space_group_name_H-M   'P 1'
#
loop_
_entity.id
_entity.type
_entity.pdbx_description
1 polymer ?
#
loop_
_entity_poly.entity_id
_entity_poly.type
_entity_poly.pdbx_seq_one_letter_code
_entity_poly.pdbx_strand_id
1 'polypeptide(L)'
;MTSTTPPEIAARAESLIPKFQLTRLLNQDQAGRRISLLGTIDSQPAILLAERAAFATDNDHLTTFSTSLSSIKNLGANDIYSWFLAHSKSTSDQPPDLKLNLIYPCTDSHIKKYSAQGLRVVTETPEIYASYIRPFMQQKREQGRLNWVFNIIEGRTEQEDVIYREHGDEGFLLLPDLNWDRKTIPSLHLLGLVERRDIWSVRDLKKTHITWIKHMREKLLDATVKLYPELERDQLKLYIHYQPTYYHFHIHIVHVALEAGSTQATGKALGLDNIISQLETIQGGDDAGMADVSLTYHLGEASELWEKVYLPLKEGRKVELT
;
A
#
# COMPACT_ATOMS: atom_id res chain seq x y z
N MET A 1 15.41 -8.86 -12.77
CA MET A 1 15.16 -9.96 -11.83
C MET A 1 14.08 -10.85 -12.44
N THR A 2 14.37 -12.13 -12.60
CA THR A 2 13.41 -13.17 -13.00
C THR A 2 12.42 -13.40 -11.87
N SER A 3 11.14 -13.58 -12.22
CA SER A 3 10.12 -13.97 -11.24
C SER A 3 10.55 -15.24 -10.51
N THR A 4 10.37 -15.27 -9.20
CA THR A 4 10.64 -16.41 -8.33
C THR A 4 9.44 -17.37 -8.26
N THR A 5 8.30 -16.98 -8.84
CA THR A 5 7.14 -17.84 -9.00
C THR A 5 7.49 -19.06 -9.85
N PRO A 6 7.17 -20.29 -9.41
CA PRO A 6 7.38 -21.49 -10.20
C PRO A 6 6.83 -21.33 -11.63
N PRO A 7 7.57 -21.74 -12.68
CA PRO A 7 7.20 -21.46 -14.07
C PRO A 7 5.78 -21.90 -14.44
N GLU A 8 5.32 -23.04 -13.88
CA GLU A 8 3.98 -23.56 -14.11
C GLU A 8 2.89 -22.66 -13.48
N ILE A 9 3.15 -22.11 -12.29
CA ILE A 9 2.25 -21.16 -11.62
C ILE A 9 2.23 -19.83 -12.38
N ALA A 10 3.39 -19.34 -12.82
CA ALA A 10 3.50 -18.12 -13.61
C ALA A 10 2.73 -18.24 -14.93
N ALA A 11 2.98 -19.31 -15.70
CA ALA A 11 2.28 -19.56 -16.96
C ALA A 11 0.77 -19.71 -16.75
N ARG A 12 0.34 -20.36 -15.66
CA ARG A 12 -1.07 -20.44 -15.29
C ARG A 12 -1.66 -19.05 -15.03
N ALA A 13 -0.99 -18.22 -14.23
CA ALA A 13 -1.45 -16.86 -13.92
C ALA A 13 -1.54 -15.98 -15.18
N GLU A 14 -0.53 -16.05 -16.05
CA GLU A 14 -0.50 -15.35 -17.34
C GLU A 14 -1.66 -15.78 -18.26
N SER A 15 -1.98 -17.08 -18.29
CA SER A 15 -3.08 -17.62 -19.09
C SER A 15 -4.48 -17.13 -18.67
N LEU A 16 -4.61 -16.54 -17.47
CA LEU A 16 -5.88 -16.00 -16.99
C LEU A 16 -6.20 -14.63 -17.60
N ILE A 17 -5.18 -13.84 -17.94
CA ILE A 17 -5.37 -12.45 -18.40
C ILE A 17 -6.21 -12.38 -19.68
N PRO A 18 -5.96 -13.16 -20.74
CA PRO A 18 -6.76 -13.12 -21.96
C PRO A 18 -8.19 -13.63 -21.79
N LYS A 19 -8.48 -14.36 -20.71
CA LYS A 19 -9.82 -14.90 -20.40
C LYS A 19 -10.73 -13.88 -19.70
N PHE A 20 -10.19 -12.75 -19.25
CA PHE A 20 -10.95 -11.75 -18.51
C PHE A 20 -12.05 -11.13 -19.38
N GLN A 21 -13.30 -11.26 -18.94
CA GLN A 21 -14.46 -10.65 -19.58
C GLN A 21 -14.90 -9.45 -18.76
N LEU A 22 -14.81 -8.24 -19.33
CA LEU A 22 -15.17 -7.00 -18.65
C LEU A 22 -16.67 -6.95 -18.36
N THR A 23 -17.02 -6.63 -17.11
CA THR A 23 -18.38 -6.27 -16.71
C THR A 23 -18.53 -4.76 -16.63
N ARG A 24 -17.66 -4.06 -15.88
CA ARG A 24 -17.68 -2.58 -15.75
C ARG A 24 -16.39 -2.03 -15.16
N LEU A 25 -16.16 -0.73 -15.38
CA LEU A 25 -15.16 0.05 -14.63
C LEU A 25 -15.60 0.19 -13.17
N LEU A 26 -14.69 -0.11 -12.23
CA LEU A 26 -14.88 0.14 -10.80
C LEU A 26 -14.39 1.52 -10.40
N ASN A 27 -13.18 1.90 -10.82
CA ASN A 27 -12.56 3.18 -10.48
C ASN A 27 -11.47 3.57 -11.48
N GLN A 28 -11.17 4.87 -11.55
CA GLN A 28 -9.99 5.43 -12.19
C GLN A 28 -9.33 6.41 -11.21
N ASP A 29 -8.07 6.19 -10.86
CA ASP A 29 -7.33 7.01 -9.89
C ASP A 29 -5.87 7.26 -10.34
N GLN A 30 -5.02 7.74 -9.43
CA GLN A 30 -3.62 8.11 -9.71
C GLN A 30 -3.48 9.02 -10.95
N ALA A 31 -4.21 10.14 -10.95
CA ALA A 31 -4.26 11.09 -12.08
C ALA A 31 -4.63 10.42 -13.43
N GLY A 32 -5.44 9.37 -13.39
CA GLY A 32 -5.92 8.65 -14.59
C GLY A 32 -4.97 7.57 -15.08
N ARG A 33 -3.84 7.33 -14.39
CA ARG A 33 -2.82 6.35 -14.79
C ARG A 33 -3.12 4.93 -14.31
N ARG A 34 -4.14 4.74 -13.47
CA ARG A 34 -4.61 3.42 -13.05
C ARG A 34 -6.12 3.28 -13.16
N ILE A 35 -6.54 2.10 -13.61
CA ILE A 35 -7.93 1.68 -13.69
C ILE A 35 -8.14 0.37 -12.93
N SER A 36 -9.30 0.25 -12.29
CA SER A 36 -9.77 -0.97 -11.63
C SER A 36 -10.99 -1.49 -12.39
N LEU A 37 -10.92 -2.71 -12.92
CA LEU A 37 -11.96 -3.30 -13.76
C LEU A 37 -12.59 -4.50 -13.07
N LEU A 38 -13.92 -4.55 -13.01
CA LEU A 38 -14.65 -5.74 -12.59
C LEU A 38 -15.03 -6.55 -13.82
N GLY A 39 -14.82 -7.85 -13.74
CA GLY A 39 -15.17 -8.80 -14.78
C GLY A 39 -15.36 -10.21 -14.24
N THR A 40 -15.28 -11.18 -15.14
CA THR A 40 -15.29 -12.61 -14.82
C THR A 40 -14.19 -13.35 -15.57
N ILE A 41 -13.72 -14.45 -14.98
CA ILE A 41 -12.86 -15.46 -15.63
C ILE A 41 -13.49 -16.81 -15.29
N ASP A 42 -13.72 -17.66 -16.29
CA ASP A 42 -14.34 -18.99 -16.11
C ASP A 42 -15.63 -18.94 -15.26
N SER A 43 -16.47 -17.92 -15.49
CA SER A 43 -17.73 -17.62 -14.76
C SER A 43 -17.59 -17.26 -13.27
N GLN A 44 -16.36 -17.06 -12.78
CA GLN A 44 -16.10 -16.56 -11.43
C GLN A 44 -15.68 -15.09 -11.45
N PRO A 45 -16.03 -14.29 -10.42
CA PRO A 45 -15.75 -12.86 -10.40
C PRO A 45 -14.26 -12.57 -10.30
N ALA A 46 -13.79 -11.56 -11.04
CA ALA A 46 -12.38 -11.14 -11.08
C ALA A 46 -12.26 -9.62 -11.06
N ILE A 47 -11.18 -9.11 -10.46
CA ILE A 47 -10.79 -7.70 -10.60
C ILE A 47 -9.43 -7.64 -11.29
N LEU A 48 -9.38 -6.90 -12.40
CA LEU A 48 -8.14 -6.59 -13.11
C LEU A 48 -7.79 -5.12 -12.88
N LEU A 49 -6.63 -4.87 -12.28
CA LEU A 49 -6.06 -3.54 -12.17
C LEU A 49 -5.00 -3.38 -13.26
N ALA A 50 -5.06 -2.26 -13.97
CA ALA A 50 -4.05 -1.88 -14.94
C ALA A 50 -3.50 -0.50 -14.62
N GLU A 51 -2.18 -0.38 -14.55
CA GLU A 51 -1.46 0.85 -14.23
C GLU A 51 -0.40 1.10 -15.30
N ARG A 52 -0.16 2.38 -15.63
CA ARG A 52 0.96 2.77 -16.50
C ARG A 52 2.27 2.46 -15.78
N ALA A 53 3.14 1.70 -16.44
CA ALA A 53 4.47 1.42 -15.92
C ALA A 53 5.32 2.70 -15.91
N ALA A 54 6.34 2.73 -15.03
CA ALA A 54 7.34 3.78 -15.04
C ALA A 54 8.19 3.70 -16.33
N PHE A 55 8.67 4.85 -16.81
CA PHE A 55 9.63 4.87 -17.89
C PHE A 55 10.94 4.19 -17.47
N ALA A 56 11.51 3.38 -18.34
CA ALA A 56 12.87 2.87 -18.15
C ALA A 56 13.86 4.03 -18.26
N THR A 57 14.82 4.08 -17.33
CA THR A 57 15.81 5.18 -17.23
C THR A 57 17.23 4.73 -17.56
N ASP A 58 17.40 3.51 -18.08
CA ASP A 58 18.70 3.08 -18.58
C ASP A 58 19.07 3.84 -19.87
N ASN A 59 20.36 4.08 -20.05
CA ASN A 59 20.85 4.93 -21.12
C ASN A 59 20.56 4.34 -22.52
N ASP A 60 20.54 3.02 -22.64
CA ASP A 60 20.29 2.33 -23.92
C ASP A 60 18.84 2.55 -24.37
N HIS A 61 17.88 2.50 -23.45
CA HIS A 61 16.50 2.86 -23.74
C HIS A 61 16.33 4.35 -24.04
N LEU A 62 16.90 5.23 -23.21
CA LEU A 62 16.71 6.68 -23.34
C LEU A 62 17.28 7.24 -24.65
N THR A 63 18.40 6.70 -25.13
CA THR A 63 19.01 7.10 -26.42
C THR A 63 18.15 6.75 -27.63
N THR A 64 17.33 5.70 -27.53
CA THR A 64 16.46 5.24 -28.63
C THR A 64 15.00 5.65 -28.47
N PHE A 65 14.61 6.18 -27.31
CA PHE A 65 13.22 6.51 -26.92
C PHE A 65 12.44 7.30 -27.99
N SER A 66 13.00 8.40 -28.49
CA SER A 66 12.30 9.24 -29.49
C SER A 66 11.95 8.50 -30.78
N THR A 67 12.78 7.52 -31.16
CA THR A 67 12.60 6.68 -32.35
C THR A 67 11.82 5.40 -32.06
N SER A 68 11.59 5.06 -30.79
CA SER A 68 10.81 3.90 -30.37
C SER A 68 9.31 4.20 -30.21
N LEU A 69 8.87 5.42 -30.51
CA LEU A 69 7.47 5.83 -30.51
C LEU A 69 6.79 5.59 -31.87
N SER A 70 5.47 5.39 -31.83
CA SER A 70 4.58 5.23 -32.97
C SER A 70 3.30 6.07 -32.78
N SER A 71 2.56 6.31 -33.86
CA SER A 71 1.28 7.05 -33.84
C SER A 71 1.36 8.42 -33.14
N ILE A 72 2.43 9.17 -33.39
CA ILE A 72 2.65 10.48 -32.78
C ILE A 72 1.64 11.47 -33.37
N LYS A 73 0.80 12.05 -32.51
CA LYS A 73 -0.22 13.03 -32.87
C LYS A 73 0.02 14.33 -32.10
N ASN A 74 0.27 15.42 -32.81
CA ASN A 74 0.35 16.75 -32.20
C ASN A 74 -1.03 17.19 -31.71
N LEU A 75 -1.06 17.76 -30.50
CA LEU A 75 -2.24 18.37 -29.90
C LEU A 75 -2.22 19.89 -29.99
N GLY A 76 -1.02 20.49 -30.06
CA GLY A 76 -0.81 21.91 -30.23
C GLY A 76 0.67 22.29 -30.14
N ALA A 77 0.96 23.54 -30.50
CA ALA A 77 2.28 24.14 -30.39
C ALA A 77 2.15 25.65 -30.15
N ASN A 78 3.11 26.21 -29.42
CA ASN A 78 3.25 27.65 -29.21
C ASN A 78 4.74 27.99 -29.01
N ASP A 79 5.31 28.77 -29.93
CA ASP A 79 6.74 29.11 -29.98
C ASP A 79 7.63 27.85 -29.87
N ILE A 80 8.44 27.71 -28.81
CA ILE A 80 9.31 26.55 -28.57
C ILE A 80 8.61 25.38 -27.86
N TYR A 81 7.33 25.50 -27.51
CA TYR A 81 6.56 24.47 -26.80
C TYR A 81 5.67 23.69 -27.76
N SER A 82 5.70 22.36 -27.69
CA SER A 82 4.83 21.48 -28.46
C SER A 82 4.45 20.26 -27.63
N TRP A 83 3.19 19.82 -27.71
CA TRP A 83 2.70 18.68 -26.93
C TRP A 83 1.95 17.69 -27.81
N PHE A 84 2.14 16.40 -27.53
CA PHE A 84 1.75 15.29 -28.39
C PHE A 84 1.12 14.17 -27.58
N LEU A 85 0.39 13.29 -28.26
CA LEU A 85 0.09 11.93 -27.80
C LEU A 85 0.88 10.95 -28.67
N ALA A 86 1.36 9.86 -28.08
CA ALA A 86 2.09 8.82 -28.80
C ALA A 86 1.82 7.44 -28.16
N HIS A 87 2.16 6.39 -28.91
CA HIS A 87 2.20 5.01 -28.43
C HIS A 87 3.64 4.50 -28.45
N SER A 88 4.06 3.71 -27.47
CA SER A 88 5.31 2.95 -27.56
C SER A 88 5.18 1.91 -28.68
N LYS A 89 6.26 1.62 -29.42
CA LYS A 89 6.26 0.55 -30.43
C LYS A 89 6.20 -0.82 -29.74
N SER A 90 5.40 -1.73 -30.31
CA SER A 90 5.30 -3.12 -29.86
C SER A 90 6.45 -3.97 -30.42
N THR A 91 7.66 -3.82 -29.88
CA THR A 91 8.83 -4.67 -30.20
C THR A 91 9.37 -5.32 -28.93
N SER A 92 10.01 -6.49 -29.05
CA SER A 92 10.52 -7.27 -27.90
C SER A 92 11.47 -6.51 -26.98
N ASP A 93 12.19 -5.53 -27.54
CA ASP A 93 13.26 -4.81 -26.83
C ASP A 93 12.74 -3.56 -26.10
N GLN A 94 11.44 -3.25 -26.22
CA GLN A 94 10.86 -2.13 -25.49
C GLN A 94 10.46 -2.54 -24.08
N PRO A 95 10.67 -1.66 -23.09
CA PRO A 95 10.17 -1.89 -21.75
C PRO A 95 8.63 -1.96 -21.76
N PRO A 96 8.03 -2.72 -20.83
CA PRO A 96 6.58 -2.85 -20.75
C PRO A 96 5.92 -1.52 -20.36
N ASP A 97 4.83 -1.15 -21.04
CA ASP A 97 4.07 0.09 -20.75
C ASP A 97 3.06 -0.05 -19.60
N LEU A 98 2.77 -1.29 -19.19
CA LEU A 98 1.68 -1.61 -18.26
C LEU A 98 2.16 -2.55 -17.14
N LYS A 99 1.67 -2.27 -15.94
CA LYS A 99 1.68 -3.18 -14.80
C LYS A 99 0.26 -3.66 -14.54
N LEU A 100 0.10 -4.97 -14.37
CA LEU A 100 -1.20 -5.59 -14.12
C LEU A 100 -1.21 -6.26 -12.74
N ASN A 101 -2.34 -6.16 -12.04
CA ASN A 101 -2.65 -6.98 -10.87
C ASN A 101 -4.00 -7.66 -11.08
N LEU A 102 -4.07 -8.97 -10.86
CA LEU A 102 -5.29 -9.75 -10.98
C LEU A 102 -5.70 -10.29 -9.60
N ILE A 103 -6.95 -10.05 -9.21
CA ILE A 103 -7.57 -10.65 -8.03
C ILE A 103 -8.64 -11.63 -8.53
N TYR A 104 -8.37 -12.92 -8.39
CA TYR A 104 -9.22 -13.97 -8.90
C TYR A 104 -9.14 -15.27 -8.06
N PRO A 105 -10.28 -15.85 -7.63
CA PRO A 105 -11.61 -15.23 -7.62
C PRO A 105 -11.67 -14.06 -6.62
N CYS A 106 -12.30 -12.95 -6.99
CA CYS A 106 -12.51 -11.83 -6.08
C CYS A 106 -13.80 -12.00 -5.26
N THR A 107 -13.99 -11.13 -4.26
CA THR A 107 -15.15 -11.14 -3.36
C THR A 107 -15.80 -9.75 -3.33
N ASP A 108 -17.01 -9.64 -2.77
CA ASP A 108 -17.69 -8.34 -2.63
C ASP A 108 -16.87 -7.31 -1.85
N SER A 109 -16.07 -7.75 -0.87
CA SER A 109 -15.16 -6.86 -0.14
C SER A 109 -14.06 -6.29 -1.04
N HIS A 110 -13.55 -7.08 -2.00
CA HIS A 110 -12.60 -6.58 -2.99
C HIS A 110 -13.28 -5.59 -3.94
N ILE A 111 -14.49 -5.90 -4.40
CA ILE A 111 -15.27 -5.02 -5.29
C ILE A 111 -15.53 -3.67 -4.62
N LYS A 112 -16.02 -3.66 -3.37
CA LYS A 112 -16.20 -2.44 -2.57
C LYS A 112 -14.91 -1.65 -2.41
N LYS A 113 -13.78 -2.32 -2.14
CA LYS A 113 -12.46 -1.68 -1.96
C LYS A 113 -12.00 -0.94 -3.21
N TYR A 114 -12.14 -1.54 -4.39
CA TYR A 114 -11.63 -0.99 -5.65
C TYR A 114 -12.67 -0.17 -6.44
N SER A 115 -13.91 -0.08 -5.95
CA SER A 115 -14.93 0.81 -6.49
C SER A 115 -14.67 2.26 -6.10
N ALA A 116 -14.94 3.18 -7.03
CA ALA A 116 -15.06 4.59 -6.73
C ALA A 116 -16.11 4.78 -5.63
N GLN A 117 -15.79 5.56 -4.62
CA GLN A 117 -16.66 5.82 -3.48
C GLN A 117 -16.41 7.22 -2.93
N GLY A 118 -17.43 7.80 -2.30
CA GLY A 118 -17.24 9.03 -1.54
C GLY A 118 -16.22 8.82 -0.42
N LEU A 119 -15.41 9.85 -0.17
CA LEU A 119 -14.49 9.88 0.96
C LEU A 119 -15.04 10.80 2.05
N ARG A 120 -14.82 10.41 3.31
CA ARG A 120 -15.25 11.13 4.50
C ARG A 120 -14.09 11.28 5.45
N VAL A 121 -13.86 12.49 5.94
CA VAL A 121 -12.92 12.74 7.04
C VAL A 121 -13.68 12.55 8.35
N VAL A 122 -13.09 11.80 9.28
CA VAL A 122 -13.63 11.53 10.61
C VAL A 122 -12.60 11.86 11.67
N THR A 123 -13.05 12.26 12.86
CA THR A 123 -12.20 12.45 14.03
C THR A 123 -12.55 11.40 15.06
N GLU A 124 -11.62 10.49 15.30
CA GLU A 124 -11.73 9.40 16.27
C GLU A 124 -11.16 9.84 17.62
N THR A 125 -12.04 10.04 18.60
CA THR A 125 -11.63 10.30 19.99
C THR A 125 -11.20 9.01 20.70
N PRO A 126 -10.49 9.10 21.84
CA PRO A 126 -10.17 7.93 22.66
C PRO A 126 -11.40 7.08 23.01
N GLU A 127 -12.54 7.71 23.28
CA GLU A 127 -13.79 7.04 23.63
C GLU A 127 -14.37 6.27 22.43
N ILE A 128 -14.33 6.85 21.22
CA ILE A 128 -14.74 6.16 19.99
C ILE A 128 -13.81 4.97 19.73
N TYR A 129 -12.50 5.17 19.90
CA TYR A 129 -11.51 4.11 19.73
C TYR A 129 -11.79 2.94 20.66
N ALA A 130 -11.88 3.19 21.97
CA ALA A 130 -12.10 2.16 22.98
C ALA A 130 -13.46 1.46 22.80
N SER A 131 -14.51 2.22 22.49
CA SER A 131 -15.88 1.69 22.46
C SER A 131 -16.22 0.94 21.17
N TYR A 132 -15.63 1.34 20.03
CA TYR A 132 -16.07 0.85 18.72
C TYR A 132 -14.93 0.32 17.85
N ILE A 133 -13.83 1.05 17.76
CA ILE A 133 -12.76 0.73 16.80
C ILE A 133 -11.92 -0.43 17.30
N ARG A 134 -11.52 -0.45 18.57
CA ARG A 134 -10.77 -1.56 19.18
C ARG A 134 -11.56 -2.88 19.14
N PRO A 135 -12.86 -2.93 19.51
CA PRO A 135 -13.68 -4.12 19.30
C PRO A 135 -13.77 -4.56 17.83
N PHE A 136 -13.92 -3.61 16.89
CA PHE A 136 -13.91 -3.92 15.46
C PHE A 136 -12.57 -4.54 15.02
N MET A 137 -11.44 -3.98 15.46
CA MET A 137 -10.11 -4.52 15.18
C MET A 137 -9.96 -5.95 15.70
N GLN A 138 -10.43 -6.21 16.92
CA GLN A 138 -10.43 -7.54 17.53
C GLN A 138 -11.25 -8.53 16.70
N GLN A 139 -12.49 -8.19 16.34
CA GLN A 139 -13.35 -9.03 15.51
C GLN A 139 -12.68 -9.39 14.17
N LYS A 140 -12.01 -8.42 13.52
CA LYS A 140 -11.30 -8.69 12.25
C LYS A 140 -10.10 -9.62 12.41
N ARG A 141 -9.37 -9.52 13.53
CA ARG A 141 -8.25 -10.42 13.84
C ARG A 141 -8.74 -11.84 14.13
N GLU A 142 -9.80 -11.98 14.93
CA GLU A 142 -10.41 -13.28 15.28
C GLU A 142 -11.00 -14.01 14.06
N GLN A 143 -11.47 -13.28 13.06
CA GLN A 143 -11.94 -13.84 11.78
C GLN A 143 -10.83 -14.37 10.86
N GLY A 144 -9.56 -14.43 11.30
CA GLY A 144 -8.45 -14.99 10.54
C GLY A 144 -7.96 -14.13 9.36
N ARG A 145 -8.32 -12.84 9.33
CA ARG A 145 -7.93 -11.90 8.24
C ARG A 145 -6.41 -11.66 8.14
N LEU A 146 -5.65 -12.06 9.17
CA LEU A 146 -4.19 -11.94 9.23
C LEU A 146 -3.44 -13.22 8.88
N ASN A 147 -4.14 -14.31 8.51
CA ASN A 147 -3.47 -15.58 8.20
C ASN A 147 -2.39 -15.44 7.12
N TRP A 148 -2.63 -14.59 6.10
CA TRP A 148 -1.64 -14.31 5.06
C TRP A 148 -0.38 -13.63 5.64
N VAL A 149 -0.53 -12.65 6.54
CA VAL A 149 0.60 -11.97 7.22
C VAL A 149 1.41 -12.98 8.03
N PHE A 150 0.72 -13.79 8.84
CA PHE A 150 1.39 -14.77 9.70
C PHE A 150 2.06 -15.88 8.90
N ASN A 151 1.49 -16.30 7.77
CA ASN A 151 2.17 -17.25 6.87
C ASN A 151 3.50 -16.69 6.34
N ILE A 152 3.59 -15.39 6.05
CA ILE A 152 4.84 -14.77 5.61
C ILE A 152 5.84 -14.71 6.77
N ILE A 153 5.41 -14.21 7.94
CA ILE A 153 6.25 -14.09 9.15
C ILE A 153 6.80 -15.45 9.58
N GLU A 154 5.97 -16.50 9.54
CA GLU A 154 6.32 -17.85 9.97
C GLU A 154 7.09 -18.67 8.93
N GLY A 155 7.45 -18.09 7.79
CA GLY A 155 8.26 -18.80 6.81
C GLY A 155 7.49 -19.67 5.81
N ARG A 156 6.16 -19.59 5.75
CA ARG A 156 5.31 -20.54 5.02
C ARG A 156 5.01 -20.13 3.58
N THR A 157 4.92 -18.83 3.30
CA THR A 157 4.55 -18.28 1.96
C THR A 157 5.38 -17.04 1.62
N GLU A 158 5.56 -16.75 0.33
CA GLU A 158 6.25 -15.54 -0.18
C GLU A 158 7.69 -15.36 0.34
N GLN A 159 8.39 -16.45 0.69
CA GLN A 159 9.74 -16.37 1.26
C GLN A 159 10.77 -15.87 0.25
N GLU A 160 10.52 -16.15 -1.01
CA GLU A 160 11.26 -15.67 -2.16
C GLU A 160 11.09 -14.18 -2.45
N ASP A 161 10.01 -13.56 -1.95
CA ASP A 161 9.74 -12.13 -2.08
C ASP A 161 10.27 -11.31 -0.89
N VAL A 162 10.60 -11.98 0.21
CA VAL A 162 11.25 -11.37 1.38
C VAL A 162 12.69 -11.00 1.00
N ILE A 163 12.97 -9.71 0.89
CA ILE A 163 14.30 -9.21 0.52
C ILE A 163 15.24 -9.09 1.72
N TYR A 164 14.69 -9.08 2.94
CA TYR A 164 15.46 -9.06 4.19
C TYR A 164 14.62 -9.60 5.35
N ARG A 165 15.30 -10.26 6.29
CA ARG A 165 14.70 -10.73 7.55
C ARG A 165 15.71 -10.71 8.69
N GLU A 166 15.24 -10.29 9.85
CA GLU A 166 15.92 -10.40 11.15
C GLU A 166 14.92 -11.00 12.15
N HIS A 167 15.39 -11.84 13.08
CA HIS A 167 14.57 -12.48 14.10
C HIS A 167 14.84 -11.94 15.50
N GLY A 168 13.87 -12.09 16.40
CA GLY A 168 14.00 -11.81 17.83
C GLY A 168 12.98 -10.79 18.34
N ASP A 169 13.24 -10.20 19.52
CA ASP A 169 12.32 -9.23 20.15
C ASP A 169 12.09 -7.98 19.28
N GLU A 170 13.07 -7.63 18.45
CA GLU A 170 13.03 -6.57 17.44
C GLU A 170 13.12 -7.16 16.01
N GLY A 171 12.62 -8.38 15.82
CA GLY A 171 12.57 -9.05 14.53
C GLY A 171 11.61 -8.37 13.56
N PHE A 172 11.98 -8.38 12.29
CA PHE A 172 11.17 -7.84 11.20
C PHE A 172 11.59 -8.44 9.86
N LEU A 173 10.76 -8.24 8.85
CA LEU A 173 11.07 -8.55 7.46
C LEU A 173 10.69 -7.40 6.54
N LEU A 174 11.38 -7.31 5.39
CA LEU A 174 11.09 -6.35 4.34
C LEU A 174 10.51 -7.07 3.12
N LEU A 175 9.41 -6.52 2.60
CA LEU A 175 8.77 -6.95 1.36
C LEU A 175 8.62 -5.76 0.41
N PRO A 176 8.77 -5.95 -0.90
CA PRO A 176 8.38 -4.93 -1.87
C PRO A 176 6.85 -4.73 -1.83
N ASP A 177 6.39 -3.47 -1.82
CA ASP A 177 4.97 -3.17 -1.97
C ASP A 177 4.46 -3.64 -3.34
N LEU A 178 3.20 -4.10 -3.39
CA LEU A 178 2.58 -4.60 -4.61
C LEU A 178 2.65 -3.57 -5.76
N ASN A 179 2.68 -2.28 -5.47
CA ASN A 179 2.72 -1.22 -6.49
C ASN A 179 4.14 -0.87 -6.96
N TRP A 180 5.19 -1.29 -6.27
CA TRP A 180 6.56 -1.10 -6.74
C TRP A 180 6.94 -2.13 -7.82
N ASP A 181 7.73 -1.72 -8.82
CA ASP A 181 8.22 -2.59 -9.91
C ASP A 181 9.48 -3.37 -9.53
N ARG A 182 9.98 -3.17 -8.30
CA ARG A 182 11.19 -3.79 -7.73
C ARG A 182 12.50 -3.41 -8.45
N LYS A 183 12.48 -2.35 -9.26
CA LYS A 183 13.62 -1.92 -10.08
C LYS A 183 13.86 -0.42 -9.99
N THR A 184 12.82 0.39 -10.12
CA THR A 184 12.94 1.83 -10.21
C THR A 184 13.13 2.41 -8.82
N ILE A 185 14.37 2.73 -8.45
CA ILE A 185 14.74 3.18 -7.10
C ILE A 185 14.00 4.47 -6.68
N PRO A 186 13.81 5.49 -7.53
CA PRO A 186 13.03 6.66 -7.14
C PRO A 186 11.56 6.37 -6.81
N SER A 187 11.03 5.22 -7.23
CA SER A 187 9.69 4.74 -6.88
C SER A 187 9.70 3.62 -5.82
N LEU A 188 10.84 3.40 -5.13
CA LEU A 188 10.97 2.40 -4.08
C LEU A 188 9.87 2.58 -3.03
N HIS A 189 9.21 1.46 -2.76
CA HIS A 189 8.20 1.34 -1.73
C HIS A 189 8.28 -0.08 -1.15
N LEU A 190 8.69 -0.18 0.10
CA LEU A 190 8.78 -1.40 0.88
C LEU A 190 7.78 -1.38 2.05
N LEU A 191 7.44 -2.58 2.52
CA LEU A 191 6.70 -2.83 3.74
C LEU A 191 7.62 -3.51 4.75
N GLY A 192 7.85 -2.87 5.89
CA GLY A 192 8.46 -3.48 7.07
C GLY A 192 7.40 -4.12 7.95
N LEU A 193 7.35 -5.45 7.98
CA LEU A 193 6.47 -6.22 8.86
C LEU A 193 7.23 -6.64 10.11
N VAL A 194 6.78 -6.20 11.28
CA VAL A 194 7.39 -6.61 12.55
C VAL A 194 6.99 -8.04 12.91
N GLU A 195 7.88 -8.79 13.58
CA GLU A 195 7.63 -10.18 13.97
C GLU A 195 6.68 -10.29 15.17
N ARG A 196 6.75 -9.32 16.09
CA ARG A 196 5.82 -9.23 17.23
C ARG A 196 4.37 -9.04 16.79
N ARG A 197 3.41 -9.57 17.55
CA ARG A 197 1.99 -9.65 17.14
C ARG A 197 1.02 -8.88 18.04
N ASP A 198 1.53 -8.27 19.09
CA ASP A 198 0.80 -7.56 20.13
C ASP A 198 0.47 -6.10 19.77
N ILE A 199 1.16 -5.52 18.79
CA ILE A 199 0.88 -4.17 18.24
C ILE A 199 0.04 -4.33 16.96
N TRP A 200 -1.20 -3.87 16.99
CA TRP A 200 -2.17 -4.05 15.90
C TRP A 200 -2.23 -2.83 14.99
N SER A 201 -1.98 -1.66 15.56
CA SER A 201 -1.88 -0.38 14.84
C SER A 201 -1.06 0.63 15.64
N VAL A 202 -0.93 1.85 15.13
CA VAL A 202 -0.32 2.98 15.85
C VAL A 202 -0.95 3.19 17.25
N ARG A 203 -2.23 2.86 17.45
CA ARG A 203 -2.94 3.03 18.73
C ARG A 203 -2.37 2.21 19.89
N ASP A 204 -1.66 1.12 19.61
CA ASP A 204 -1.05 0.29 20.65
C ASP A 204 0.32 0.83 21.12
N LEU A 205 0.86 1.84 20.44
CA LEU A 205 2.12 2.47 20.84
C LEU A 205 1.91 3.33 22.09
N LYS A 206 2.85 3.17 23.03
CA LYS A 206 2.89 3.79 24.36
C LYS A 206 4.27 4.36 24.61
N LYS A 207 4.46 5.14 25.67
CA LYS A 207 5.79 5.63 26.09
C LYS A 207 6.81 4.51 26.28
N THR A 208 6.40 3.37 26.86
CA THR A 208 7.27 2.19 26.99
C THR A 208 7.82 1.65 25.67
N HIS A 209 7.16 1.96 24.54
CA HIS A 209 7.57 1.53 23.20
C HIS A 209 8.53 2.51 22.51
N ILE A 210 8.86 3.68 23.10
CA ILE A 210 9.69 4.71 22.45
C ILE A 210 11.06 4.17 22.04
N THR A 211 11.75 3.46 22.94
CA THR A 211 13.06 2.85 22.65
C THR A 211 12.95 1.86 21.50
N TRP A 212 11.97 0.96 21.58
CA TRP A 212 11.73 -0.04 20.54
C TRP A 212 11.46 0.60 19.17
N ILE A 213 10.56 1.58 19.07
CA ILE A 213 10.22 2.18 17.77
C ILE A 213 11.39 2.99 17.17
N LYS A 214 12.24 3.60 18.01
CA LYS A 214 13.48 4.25 17.56
C LYS A 214 14.47 3.23 17.01
N HIS A 215 14.67 2.10 17.70
CA HIS A 215 15.52 1.03 17.18
C HIS A 215 14.98 0.46 15.86
N MET A 216 13.67 0.22 15.78
CA MET A 216 13.04 -0.23 14.54
C MET A 216 13.28 0.75 13.38
N ARG A 217 13.14 2.07 13.62
CA ARG A 217 13.44 3.09 12.60
C ARG A 217 14.87 2.95 12.09
N GLU A 218 15.86 2.87 12.97
CA GLU A 218 17.27 2.75 12.59
C GLU A 218 17.53 1.44 11.83
N LYS A 219 17.04 0.31 12.33
CA LYS A 219 17.20 -1.00 11.69
C LYS A 219 16.58 -1.05 10.29
N LEU A 220 15.39 -0.50 10.11
CA LEU A 220 14.70 -0.47 8.82
C LEU A 220 15.48 0.40 7.81
N LEU A 221 15.98 1.55 8.25
CA LEU A 221 16.83 2.43 7.43
C LEU A 221 18.12 1.70 7.02
N ASP A 222 18.83 1.10 7.98
CA ASP A 222 20.09 0.38 7.74
C ASP A 222 19.91 -0.83 6.82
N ALA A 223 18.89 -1.64 7.06
CA ALA A 223 18.58 -2.76 6.20
C ALA A 223 18.28 -2.29 4.77
N THR A 224 17.53 -1.19 4.61
CA THR A 224 17.17 -0.67 3.28
C THR A 224 18.39 -0.16 2.50
N VAL A 225 19.24 0.69 3.11
CA VAL A 225 20.44 1.22 2.42
C VAL A 225 21.50 0.15 2.19
N LYS A 226 21.52 -0.92 3.00
CA LYS A 226 22.38 -2.08 2.76
C LYS A 226 21.92 -2.90 1.55
N LEU A 227 20.62 -3.01 1.33
CA LEU A 227 20.05 -3.72 0.17
C LEU A 227 20.19 -2.91 -1.12
N TYR A 228 20.13 -1.58 -1.02
CA TYR A 228 20.20 -0.64 -2.13
C TYR A 228 21.31 0.41 -1.86
N PRO A 229 22.59 0.08 -2.12
CA PRO A 229 23.74 0.91 -1.75
C PRO A 229 23.79 2.30 -2.41
N GLU A 230 23.00 2.52 -3.45
CA GLU A 230 22.80 3.82 -4.10
C GLU A 230 21.92 4.78 -3.28
N LEU A 231 21.27 4.30 -2.22
CA LEU A 231 20.40 5.09 -1.36
C LEU A 231 21.11 5.57 -0.10
N GLU A 232 20.80 6.80 0.27
CA GLU A 232 21.16 7.39 1.56
C GLU A 232 19.96 7.38 2.51
N ARG A 233 20.21 7.37 3.82
CA ARG A 233 19.17 7.29 4.86
C ARG A 233 18.18 8.46 4.79
N ASP A 234 18.65 9.64 4.41
CA ASP A 234 17.83 10.87 4.27
C ASP A 234 17.02 10.93 2.96
N GLN A 235 17.21 9.95 2.07
CA GLN A 235 16.37 9.74 0.89
C GLN A 235 15.17 8.82 1.17
N LEU A 236 14.93 8.43 2.43
CA LEU A 236 13.84 7.54 2.83
C LEU A 236 12.83 8.24 3.76
N LYS A 237 11.54 8.00 3.52
CA LYS A 237 10.44 8.40 4.40
C LYS A 237 9.83 7.15 5.03
N LEU A 238 9.66 7.17 6.35
CA LEU A 238 8.98 6.10 7.08
C LEU A 238 7.63 6.60 7.60
N TYR A 239 6.57 5.86 7.35
CA TYR A 239 5.23 6.20 7.84
C TYR A 239 4.37 4.96 8.11
N ILE A 240 3.33 5.16 8.90
CA ILE A 240 2.35 4.13 9.27
C ILE A 240 0.97 4.57 8.77
N HIS A 241 0.14 3.63 8.32
CA HIS A 241 -1.24 3.95 7.96
C HIS A 241 -2.16 4.00 9.18
N TYR A 242 -3.05 4.99 9.20
CA TYR A 242 -4.21 5.00 10.08
C TYR A 242 -5.45 5.55 9.35
N GLN A 243 -6.54 4.78 9.22
CA GLN A 243 -6.67 3.35 9.53
C GLN A 243 -5.79 2.47 8.63
N PRO A 244 -5.14 1.41 9.15
CA PRO A 244 -4.38 0.48 8.31
C PRO A 244 -5.32 -0.43 7.49
N THR A 245 -4.78 -1.03 6.42
CA THR A 245 -5.56 -1.99 5.60
C THR A 245 -5.76 -3.34 6.31
N TYR A 246 -4.87 -3.67 7.26
CA TYR A 246 -4.92 -4.86 8.09
C TYR A 246 -4.32 -4.56 9.47
N TYR A 247 -4.80 -5.22 10.51
CA TYR A 247 -4.47 -4.90 11.91
C TYR A 247 -3.27 -5.69 12.44
N HIS A 248 -2.15 -5.61 11.74
CA HIS A 248 -0.82 -6.03 12.20
C HIS A 248 0.11 -4.85 11.93
N PHE A 249 0.88 -4.43 12.92
CA PHE A 249 1.72 -3.24 12.78
C PHE A 249 2.73 -3.39 11.65
N HIS A 250 2.79 -2.39 10.77
CA HIS A 250 3.71 -2.36 9.64
C HIS A 250 4.11 -0.93 9.33
N ILE A 251 5.32 -0.78 8.82
CA ILE A 251 5.93 0.51 8.50
C ILE A 251 6.17 0.54 6.99
N HIS A 252 5.64 1.57 6.33
CA HIS A 252 5.98 1.87 4.95
C HIS A 252 7.33 2.54 4.90
N ILE A 253 8.20 2.10 3.99
CA ILE A 253 9.48 2.72 3.69
C ILE A 253 9.43 3.13 2.22
N VAL A 254 9.52 4.42 1.93
CA VAL A 254 9.44 4.92 0.57
C VAL A 254 10.59 5.85 0.25
N HIS A 255 11.01 5.88 -1.01
CA HIS A 255 11.94 6.90 -1.47
C HIS A 255 11.30 8.30 -1.38
N VAL A 256 12.08 9.33 -1.04
CA VAL A 256 11.59 10.71 -0.91
C VAL A 256 10.94 11.22 -2.20
N ALA A 257 11.49 10.82 -3.35
CA ALA A 257 11.00 11.19 -4.69
C ALA A 257 9.83 10.33 -5.21
N LEU A 258 9.35 9.34 -4.46
CA LEU A 258 8.17 8.56 -4.86
C LEU A 258 6.95 9.49 -4.97
N GLU A 259 6.30 9.49 -6.14
CA GLU A 259 5.10 10.30 -6.41
C GLU A 259 4.03 10.07 -5.32
N ALA A 260 3.61 11.15 -4.67
CA ALA A 260 2.72 11.06 -3.52
C ALA A 260 1.28 10.73 -3.96
N GLY A 261 0.90 9.46 -3.83
CA GLY A 261 -0.47 8.99 -3.97
C GLY A 261 -1.27 9.00 -2.65
N SER A 262 -2.47 8.40 -2.68
CA SER A 262 -3.34 8.26 -1.49
C SER A 262 -2.66 7.55 -0.31
N THR A 263 -1.71 6.66 -0.58
CA THR A 263 -0.92 5.96 0.46
C THR A 263 -0.03 6.90 1.29
N GLN A 264 0.36 8.07 0.77
CA GLN A 264 1.19 9.07 1.45
C GLN A 264 0.38 10.29 1.94
N ALA A 265 -0.93 10.33 1.68
CA ALA A 265 -1.75 11.51 1.94
C ALA A 265 -1.98 11.76 3.43
N THR A 266 -2.09 13.04 3.82
CA THR A 266 -2.59 13.44 5.14
C THR A 266 -3.98 12.84 5.38
N GLY A 267 -4.20 12.37 6.61
CA GLY A 267 -5.41 11.61 6.95
C GLY A 267 -5.36 10.14 6.51
N LYS A 268 -4.19 9.64 6.10
CA LYS A 268 -3.91 8.21 5.91
C LYS A 268 -2.52 7.84 6.41
N ALA A 269 -1.50 8.54 5.95
CA ALA A 269 -0.12 8.34 6.39
C ALA A 269 0.19 9.20 7.62
N LEU A 270 0.73 8.55 8.65
CA LEU A 270 1.28 9.18 9.84
C LEU A 270 2.79 8.99 9.82
N GLY A 271 3.55 10.08 9.70
CA GLY A 271 5.02 10.03 9.69
C GLY A 271 5.56 9.39 10.97
N LEU A 272 6.52 8.49 10.84
CA LEU A 272 7.06 7.72 11.97
C LEU A 272 7.71 8.64 13.02
N ASP A 273 8.51 9.62 12.58
CA ASP A 273 9.15 10.58 13.49
C ASP A 273 8.15 11.49 14.19
N ASN A 274 7.04 11.84 13.54
CA ASN A 274 5.95 12.58 14.19
C ASN A 274 5.29 11.75 15.30
N ILE A 275 5.08 10.45 15.08
CA ILE A 275 4.55 9.54 16.11
C ILE A 275 5.54 9.44 17.28
N ILE A 276 6.84 9.29 17.00
CA ILE A 276 7.87 9.23 18.04
C ILE A 276 7.86 10.52 18.87
N SER A 277 7.89 11.68 18.22
CA SER A 277 7.84 12.98 18.89
C SER A 277 6.56 13.17 19.72
N GLN A 278 5.42 12.70 19.22
CA GLN A 278 4.17 12.74 19.97
C GLN A 278 4.21 11.84 21.21
N LEU A 279 4.75 10.63 21.11
CA LEU A 279 4.94 9.74 22.27
C LEU A 279 5.89 10.32 23.32
N GLU A 280 6.96 10.99 22.89
CA GLU A 280 7.91 11.64 23.79
C GLU A 280 7.30 12.81 24.57
N THR A 281 6.33 13.49 23.97
CA THR A 281 5.74 14.73 24.50
C THR A 281 4.35 14.54 25.10
N ILE A 282 3.70 13.39 24.91
CA ILE A 282 2.38 13.10 25.49
C ILE A 282 2.43 13.17 27.02
N GLN A 283 1.38 13.73 27.63
CA GLN A 283 1.26 13.78 29.08
C GLN A 283 0.87 12.40 29.65
N GLY A 284 1.21 12.15 30.92
CA GLY A 284 0.94 10.90 31.61
C GLY A 284 2.17 10.02 31.86
N GLY A 285 1.95 8.90 32.54
CA GLY A 285 2.99 7.92 32.88
C GLY A 285 3.33 6.97 31.73
N ASP A 286 4.03 5.88 32.04
CA ASP A 286 4.57 4.93 31.06
C ASP A 286 3.51 4.27 30.16
N ASP A 287 2.28 4.13 30.66
CA ASP A 287 1.15 3.58 29.91
C ASP A 287 0.48 4.57 28.94
N ALA A 288 0.80 5.86 29.04
CA ALA A 288 0.26 6.87 28.13
C ALA A 288 0.74 6.63 26.70
N GLY A 289 -0.14 6.83 25.72
CA GLY A 289 0.16 6.49 24.35
C GLY A 289 -0.83 7.02 23.32
N MET A 290 -0.71 6.47 22.12
CA MET A 290 -1.51 6.90 20.98
C MET A 290 -3.00 6.55 21.13
N ALA A 291 -3.38 5.69 22.08
CA ALA A 291 -4.77 5.45 22.44
C ALA A 291 -5.45 6.69 23.08
N ASP A 292 -4.68 7.59 23.69
CA ASP A 292 -5.18 8.70 24.51
C ASP A 292 -5.38 10.01 23.73
N VAL A 293 -5.09 10.02 22.43
CA VAL A 293 -5.21 11.20 21.56
C VAL A 293 -6.35 11.07 20.57
N SER A 294 -6.84 12.19 20.03
CA SER A 294 -7.75 12.14 18.88
C SER A 294 -6.97 11.98 17.58
N LEU A 295 -7.41 11.09 16.69
CA LEU A 295 -6.83 10.92 15.35
C LEU A 295 -7.85 11.28 14.29
N THR A 296 -7.46 12.15 13.35
CA THR A 296 -8.31 12.53 12.21
C THR A 296 -7.79 11.90 10.93
N TYR A 297 -8.64 11.16 10.24
CA TYR A 297 -8.29 10.41 9.04
C TYR A 297 -9.48 10.28 8.08
N HIS A 298 -9.23 9.83 6.86
CA HIS A 298 -10.29 9.62 5.88
C HIS A 298 -10.68 8.14 5.74
N LEU A 299 -11.95 7.91 5.45
CA LEU A 299 -12.54 6.62 5.16
C LEU A 299 -13.34 6.70 3.86
N GLY A 300 -13.41 5.58 3.14
CA GLY A 300 -14.37 5.42 2.07
C GLY A 300 -15.76 5.06 2.61
N GLU A 301 -16.81 5.57 1.97
CA GLU A 301 -18.20 5.33 2.39
C GLU A 301 -18.62 3.85 2.33
N ALA A 302 -17.95 3.02 1.54
CA ALA A 302 -18.21 1.58 1.47
C ALA A 302 -17.38 0.79 2.50
N SER A 303 -16.57 1.46 3.33
CA SER A 303 -15.82 0.81 4.40
C SER A 303 -16.74 0.40 5.55
N GLU A 304 -16.47 -0.76 6.15
CA GLU A 304 -17.26 -1.22 7.30
C GLU A 304 -17.19 -0.25 8.48
N LEU A 305 -16.07 0.45 8.68
CA LEU A 305 -15.96 1.48 9.72
C LEU A 305 -16.91 2.65 9.47
N TRP A 306 -17.05 3.08 8.21
CA TRP A 306 -18.05 4.10 7.87
C TRP A 306 -19.46 3.56 8.07
N GLU A 307 -19.81 2.45 7.42
CA GLU A 307 -21.16 1.87 7.43
C GLU A 307 -21.64 1.53 8.86
N LYS A 308 -20.77 0.95 9.69
CA LYS A 308 -21.13 0.41 11.01
C LYS A 308 -20.85 1.32 12.20
N VAL A 309 -19.90 2.26 12.09
CA VAL A 309 -19.50 3.12 13.21
C VAL A 309 -19.84 4.58 12.93
N TYR A 310 -19.19 5.17 11.93
CA TYR A 310 -19.25 6.63 11.75
C TYR A 310 -20.57 7.12 11.16
N LEU A 311 -21.20 6.37 10.26
CA LEU A 311 -22.50 6.74 9.72
C LEU A 311 -23.60 6.69 10.81
N PRO A 312 -23.72 5.63 11.63
CA PRO A 312 -24.62 5.65 12.79
C PRO A 312 -24.35 6.81 13.75
N LEU A 313 -23.09 7.04 14.13
CA LEU A 313 -22.74 8.15 15.03
C LEU A 313 -23.13 9.51 14.45
N LYS A 314 -22.87 9.73 13.15
CA LYS A 314 -23.26 10.96 12.43
C LYS A 314 -24.78 11.17 12.43
N GLU A 315 -25.56 10.10 12.34
CA GLU A 315 -27.03 10.13 12.31
C GLU A 315 -27.68 10.07 13.70
N GLY A 316 -26.88 10.03 14.78
CA GLY A 316 -27.39 9.88 16.15
C GLY A 316 -27.99 8.50 16.44
N ARG A 317 -27.65 7.48 15.63
CA ARG A 317 -28.07 6.10 15.81
C ARG A 317 -27.08 5.34 16.70
N LYS A 318 -27.57 4.27 17.34
CA LYS A 318 -26.73 3.34 18.08
C LYS A 318 -25.78 2.61 17.13
N VAL A 319 -24.52 2.44 17.56
CA VAL A 319 -23.52 1.63 16.85
C VAL A 319 -23.69 0.16 17.23
N GLU A 320 -23.82 -0.71 16.23
CA GLU A 320 -23.92 -2.16 16.39
C GLU A 320 -22.85 -2.84 15.52
N LEU A 321 -21.89 -3.52 16.16
CA LEU A 321 -20.75 -4.15 15.48
C LEU A 321 -20.98 -5.63 15.13
N THR A 322 -22.07 -6.22 15.65
CA THR A 322 -22.47 -7.61 15.47
C THR A 322 -23.19 -7.84 14.17
#